data_AF-A0A6H1R743-F1
#
_entry.id   AF-A0A6H1R743-F1
#
_cell.length_a   1.000
_cell.length_b   1.000
_cell.length_c   1.000
_cell.angle_alpha   90.00
_cell.angle_beta   90.00
_cell.angle_gamma   90.00
#
_symmetry.space_group_name_H-M   'P 1'
#
loop_
_entity.id
_entity.type
_entity.pdbx_description
1 polymer ?
#
loop_
_entity_poly.entity_id
_entity_poly.type
_entity_poly.pdbx_seq_one_letter_code
_entity_poly.pdbx_strand_id
1 'polypeptide(L)'
;MEDADSIVPLRPGFDIQVRGFNRHQVIEHLELLEDQLRLVTIDRNEAAQLNSDLRKLCDDTRRNLDAAEQRLKQIESSDTGLPAASQRVQNMLSIAEEEVQTLRDQARRQAEIIRGTAETEARELLNEAQRAATELRNECGELVTDVEERRARLHREHDQKVSDLRSREQRLRQDIRNEYKRTMSAAQDEADQLIDQTRRQCGQWDAETEQQRLEALEEIRTKQLRLEELRSSVLSAMDKAQHLLDQSVAELRDPVPDIADDIDQITRDRHVEQVERIKQVEQQPVRLPEQRDDAQTYTIPIERPHTNGAAPQTGPARQN
;
A
#
# COMPACT_ATOMS: atom_id res chain seq x y z
N MET A 1 -58.29 80.23 16.94
CA MET A 1 -57.10 80.01 17.79
C MET A 1 -55.95 80.47 16.93
N GLU A 2 -55.54 81.72 17.15
CA GLU A 2 -54.50 82.42 16.41
C GLU A 2 -53.13 81.93 16.90
N ASP A 3 -52.38 81.26 16.04
CA ASP A 3 -50.94 81.06 16.24
C ASP A 3 -50.20 82.29 15.71
N ALA A 4 -50.28 83.37 16.50
CA ALA A 4 -49.66 84.67 16.22
C ALA A 4 -48.20 84.77 16.69
N ASP A 5 -47.44 83.68 16.69
CA ASP A 5 -46.03 83.69 17.13
C ASP A 5 -45.16 82.67 16.38
N SER A 6 -45.28 82.62 15.05
CA SER A 6 -44.21 82.08 14.20
C SER A 6 -43.06 83.09 14.16
N ILE A 7 -42.33 83.18 15.27
CA ILE A 7 -41.10 83.93 15.37
C ILE A 7 -40.08 83.22 14.47
N VAL A 8 -39.93 83.71 13.24
CA VAL A 8 -38.79 83.37 12.39
C VAL A 8 -37.53 83.79 13.17
N PRO A 9 -36.64 82.86 13.57
CA PRO A 9 -35.45 83.22 14.30
C PRO A 9 -34.59 84.12 13.40
N LEU A 10 -34.44 85.39 13.77
CA LEU A 10 -33.47 86.28 13.14
C LEU A 10 -32.08 85.69 13.41
N ARG A 11 -31.53 85.03 12.38
CA ARG A 11 -30.17 84.47 12.44
C ARG A 11 -29.16 85.61 12.68
N PRO A 12 -28.07 85.34 13.41
CA PRO A 12 -27.07 86.35 13.74
C PRO A 12 -26.55 87.00 12.45
N GLY A 13 -26.40 88.33 12.47
CA GLY A 13 -25.97 89.12 11.30
C GLY A 13 -24.60 88.69 10.76
N PHE A 14 -24.30 89.09 9.52
CA PHE A 14 -23.05 88.75 8.84
C PHE A 14 -21.81 89.26 9.59
N ASP A 15 -20.74 88.47 9.63
CA ASP A 15 -19.47 88.90 10.21
C ASP A 15 -18.81 89.99 9.34
N ILE A 16 -18.21 90.98 10.00
CA ILE A 16 -17.55 92.13 9.35
C ILE A 16 -16.05 91.83 9.17
N GLN A 17 -15.56 91.91 7.93
CA GLN A 17 -14.15 91.89 7.58
C GLN A 17 -13.67 93.31 7.20
N VAL A 18 -12.35 93.51 7.08
CA VAL A 18 -11.78 94.82 6.72
C VAL A 18 -12.40 95.30 5.39
N ARG A 19 -13.21 96.37 5.47
CA ARG A 19 -14.00 96.96 4.38
C ARG A 19 -15.25 96.17 3.91
N GLY A 20 -15.96 95.48 4.78
CA GLY A 20 -17.34 95.03 4.49
C GLY A 20 -17.78 93.75 5.18
N PHE A 21 -18.91 93.19 4.74
CA PHE A 21 -19.37 91.87 5.21
C PHE A 21 -18.59 90.74 4.56
N ASN A 22 -18.48 89.60 5.25
CA ASN A 22 -17.92 88.39 4.69
C ASN A 22 -18.72 87.94 3.45
N ARG A 23 -18.14 88.12 2.27
CA ARG A 23 -18.78 87.82 0.98
C ARG A 23 -19.28 86.37 0.90
N HIS A 24 -18.59 85.41 1.52
CA HIS A 24 -18.99 84.01 1.49
C HIS A 24 -20.29 83.78 2.27
N GLN A 25 -20.41 84.36 3.47
CA GLN A 25 -21.62 84.28 4.30
C GLN A 25 -22.82 84.96 3.63
N VAL A 26 -22.59 86.09 2.92
CA VAL A 26 -23.65 86.80 2.19
C VAL A 26 -24.15 85.98 1.00
N ILE A 27 -23.24 85.34 0.25
CA ILE A 27 -23.62 84.49 -0.89
C ILE A 27 -24.41 83.28 -0.39
N GLU A 28 -23.92 82.58 0.64
CA GLU A 28 -24.61 81.42 1.23
C GLU A 28 -26.01 81.79 1.74
N HIS A 29 -26.16 82.98 2.33
CA HIS A 29 -27.47 83.46 2.78
C HIS A 29 -28.39 83.88 1.62
N LEU A 30 -27.86 84.45 0.54
CA LEU A 30 -28.64 84.74 -0.66
C LEU A 30 -29.10 83.46 -1.35
N GLU A 31 -28.25 82.43 -1.41
CA GLU A 31 -28.60 81.10 -1.91
C GLU A 31 -29.71 80.47 -1.03
N LEU A 32 -29.57 80.54 0.30
CA LEU A 32 -30.60 80.07 1.24
C LEU A 32 -31.93 80.82 1.08
N LEU A 33 -31.90 82.15 0.90
CA LEU A 33 -33.10 82.95 0.67
C LEU A 33 -33.74 82.64 -0.69
N GLU A 34 -32.94 82.43 -1.73
CA GLU A 34 -33.43 82.03 -3.04
C GLU A 34 -34.12 80.66 -2.98
N ASP A 35 -33.53 79.71 -2.26
CA ASP A 35 -34.12 78.39 -2.01
C ASP A 35 -35.42 78.47 -1.19
N GLN A 36 -35.45 79.31 -0.14
CA GLN A 36 -36.66 79.56 0.64
C GLN A 36 -37.76 80.21 -0.20
N LEU A 37 -37.42 81.19 -1.04
CA LEU A 37 -38.38 81.85 -1.93
C LEU A 37 -38.92 80.88 -2.98
N ARG A 38 -38.06 80.00 -3.52
CA ARG A 38 -38.47 78.92 -4.42
C ARG A 38 -39.44 77.98 -3.72
N LEU A 39 -39.14 77.54 -2.50
CA LEU A 39 -40.01 76.67 -1.72
C LEU A 39 -41.38 77.32 -1.45
N VAL A 40 -41.41 78.55 -0.95
CA VAL A 40 -42.67 79.28 -0.71
C VAL A 40 -43.48 79.47 -2.00
N THR A 41 -42.80 79.67 -3.13
CA THR A 41 -43.47 79.80 -4.43
C THR A 41 -44.10 78.47 -4.87
N ILE A 42 -43.41 77.34 -4.64
CA ILE A 42 -43.95 75.99 -4.87
C ILE A 42 -45.17 75.78 -3.98
N ASP A 43 -45.05 75.98 -2.67
CA ASP A 43 -46.15 75.81 -1.71
C ASP A 43 -47.36 76.67 -2.07
N ARG A 44 -47.14 77.93 -2.47
CA ARG A 44 -48.22 78.83 -2.90
C ARG A 44 -48.91 78.30 -4.15
N ASN A 45 -48.14 77.81 -5.13
CA ASN A 45 -48.69 77.29 -6.37
C ASN A 45 -49.47 75.98 -6.12
N GLU A 46 -48.97 75.11 -5.24
CA GLU A 46 -49.69 73.91 -4.79
C GLU A 46 -50.98 74.28 -4.06
N ALA A 47 -50.94 75.22 -3.12
CA ALA A 47 -52.13 75.70 -2.42
C ALA A 47 -53.16 76.32 -3.39
N ALA A 48 -52.71 77.03 -4.43
CA ALA A 48 -53.60 77.57 -5.47
C ALA A 48 -54.24 76.45 -6.30
N GLN A 49 -53.49 75.41 -6.65
CA GLN A 49 -54.02 74.22 -7.34
C GLN A 49 -55.05 73.48 -6.48
N LEU A 50 -54.73 73.21 -5.21
CA LEU A 50 -55.64 72.57 -4.27
C LEU A 50 -56.94 73.36 -4.10
N ASN A 51 -56.88 74.69 -4.00
CA ASN A 51 -58.08 75.53 -3.95
C ASN A 51 -58.91 75.46 -5.23
N SER A 52 -58.27 75.42 -6.40
CA SER A 52 -58.95 75.23 -7.68
C SER A 52 -59.68 73.88 -7.71
N ASP A 53 -59.03 72.81 -7.27
CA ASP A 53 -59.63 71.47 -7.29
C ASP A 53 -60.74 71.31 -6.25
N LEU A 54 -60.61 71.91 -5.07
CA LEU A 54 -61.70 71.99 -4.09
C LEU A 54 -62.92 72.74 -4.65
N ARG A 55 -62.71 73.84 -5.39
CA ARG A 55 -63.81 74.54 -6.05
C ARG A 55 -64.51 73.68 -7.10
N LYS A 56 -63.75 72.96 -7.93
CA LYS A 56 -64.33 72.00 -8.89
C LYS A 56 -65.15 70.93 -8.18
N LEU A 57 -64.62 70.36 -7.09
CA LEU A 57 -65.32 69.36 -6.30
C LEU A 57 -66.61 69.93 -5.68
N CYS A 58 -66.58 71.15 -5.15
CA CYS A 58 -67.77 71.83 -4.64
C CYS A 58 -68.81 72.08 -5.75
N ASP A 59 -68.39 72.48 -6.94
CA ASP A 59 -69.29 72.70 -8.07
C ASP A 59 -69.89 71.39 -8.57
N ASP A 60 -69.10 70.31 -8.66
CA ASP A 60 -69.57 68.99 -9.07
C ASP A 60 -70.52 68.37 -8.04
N THR A 61 -70.22 68.50 -6.75
CA THR A 61 -71.13 68.06 -5.69
C THR A 61 -72.43 68.85 -5.68
N ARG A 62 -72.40 70.17 -5.94
CA ARG A 62 -73.61 70.99 -6.12
C ARG A 62 -74.43 70.54 -7.32
N ARG A 63 -73.81 70.35 -8.49
CA ARG A 63 -74.49 69.84 -9.69
C ARG A 63 -75.12 68.46 -9.44
N ASN A 64 -74.41 67.58 -8.74
CA ASN A 64 -74.92 66.25 -8.39
C ASN A 64 -76.10 66.33 -7.42
N LEU A 65 -76.07 67.25 -6.46
CA LEU A 65 -77.17 67.51 -5.53
C LEU A 65 -78.39 68.06 -6.28
N ASP A 66 -78.20 69.07 -7.14
CA ASP A 66 -79.28 69.62 -7.97
C ASP A 66 -79.91 68.53 -8.87
N ALA A 67 -79.08 67.67 -9.48
CA ALA A 67 -79.56 66.55 -10.29
C ALA A 67 -80.31 65.51 -9.46
N ALA A 68 -79.86 65.21 -8.24
CA ALA A 68 -80.55 64.31 -7.32
C ALA A 68 -81.89 64.90 -6.85
N GLU A 69 -81.94 66.19 -6.53
CA GLU A 69 -83.17 66.90 -6.19
C GLU A 69 -84.17 66.91 -7.33
N GLN A 70 -83.72 67.14 -8.58
CA GLN A 70 -84.59 67.08 -9.76
C GLN A 70 -85.15 65.68 -9.97
N ARG A 71 -84.33 64.64 -9.80
CA ARG A 71 -84.79 63.23 -9.85
C ARG A 71 -85.80 62.92 -8.75
N LEU A 72 -85.57 63.43 -7.54
CA LEU A 72 -86.49 63.25 -6.41
C LEU A 72 -87.83 63.94 -6.71
N LYS A 73 -87.82 65.19 -7.17
CA LYS A 73 -89.01 65.93 -7.62
C LYS A 73 -89.74 65.20 -8.75
N GLN A 74 -89.01 64.61 -9.70
CA GLN A 74 -89.61 63.79 -10.77
C GLN A 74 -90.31 62.55 -10.21
N ILE A 75 -89.69 61.83 -9.26
CA ILE A 75 -90.28 60.67 -8.58
C ILE A 75 -91.53 61.08 -7.78
N GLU A 76 -91.47 62.20 -7.05
CA GLU A 76 -92.62 62.78 -6.31
C GLU A 76 -93.77 63.17 -7.23
N SER A 77 -93.47 63.71 -8.42
CA SER A 77 -94.47 64.12 -9.42
C SER A 77 -95.00 62.99 -10.30
N SER A 78 -94.36 61.81 -10.27
CA SER A 78 -94.78 60.67 -11.07
C SER A 78 -95.98 59.97 -10.44
N ASP A 79 -97.01 59.68 -11.24
CA ASP A 79 -98.27 59.02 -10.83
C ASP A 79 -98.09 57.57 -10.32
N THR A 80 -96.86 57.09 -10.18
CA THR A 80 -96.53 55.91 -9.37
C THR A 80 -96.09 56.36 -7.98
N GLY A 81 -97.04 56.87 -7.17
CA GLY A 81 -96.77 57.53 -5.91
C GLY A 81 -95.83 56.78 -4.96
N LEU A 82 -95.16 57.56 -4.09
CA LEU A 82 -94.24 57.11 -3.02
C LEU A 82 -94.65 55.81 -2.30
N PRO A 83 -95.93 55.53 -1.99
CA PRO A 83 -96.32 54.28 -1.33
C PRO A 83 -96.16 53.04 -2.23
N ALA A 84 -96.52 53.13 -3.51
CA ALA A 84 -96.46 52.02 -4.46
C ALA A 84 -95.03 51.75 -4.98
N ALA A 85 -94.18 52.77 -5.01
CA ALA A 85 -92.74 52.61 -5.23
C ALA A 85 -92.06 51.96 -4.02
N SER A 86 -92.37 52.40 -2.79
CA SER A 86 -91.82 51.81 -1.56
C SER A 86 -92.19 50.34 -1.41
N GLN A 87 -93.45 49.98 -1.70
CA GLN A 87 -93.89 48.57 -1.62
C GLN A 87 -93.17 47.68 -2.64
N ARG A 88 -92.92 48.18 -3.87
CA ARG A 88 -92.16 47.42 -4.89
C ARG A 88 -90.70 47.25 -4.51
N VAL A 89 -90.06 48.28 -3.96
CA VAL A 89 -88.69 48.19 -3.45
C VAL A 89 -88.59 47.20 -2.30
N GLN A 90 -89.55 47.22 -1.37
CA GLN A 90 -89.58 46.28 -0.26
C GLN A 90 -89.81 44.83 -0.72
N ASN A 91 -90.69 44.61 -1.71
CA ASN A 91 -90.85 43.30 -2.34
C ASN A 91 -89.59 42.86 -3.10
N MET A 92 -88.92 43.77 -3.82
CA MET A 92 -87.67 43.48 -4.53
C MET A 92 -86.54 43.13 -3.56
N LEU A 93 -86.44 43.84 -2.42
CA LEU A 93 -85.49 43.51 -1.35
C LEU A 93 -85.79 42.14 -0.74
N SER A 94 -87.06 41.83 -0.48
CA SER A 94 -87.46 40.50 0.01
C SER A 94 -87.07 39.39 -0.96
N ILE A 95 -87.34 39.57 -2.27
CA ILE A 95 -86.97 38.61 -3.31
C ILE A 95 -85.44 38.49 -3.41
N ALA A 96 -84.72 39.60 -3.34
CA ALA A 96 -83.26 39.59 -3.37
C ALA A 96 -82.67 38.90 -2.13
N GLU A 97 -83.25 39.08 -0.95
CA GLU A 97 -82.85 38.39 0.27
C GLU A 97 -83.11 36.89 0.17
N GLU A 98 -84.27 36.48 -0.33
CA GLU A 98 -84.57 35.07 -0.61
C GLU A 98 -83.58 34.48 -1.62
N GLU A 99 -83.28 35.19 -2.71
CA GLU A 99 -82.34 34.74 -3.73
C GLU A 99 -80.91 34.62 -3.18
N VAL A 100 -80.45 35.59 -2.39
CA VAL A 100 -79.16 35.51 -1.69
C VAL A 100 -79.11 34.32 -0.72
N GLN A 101 -80.20 34.03 -0.03
CA GLN A 101 -80.28 32.87 0.86
C GLN A 101 -80.19 31.56 0.07
N THR A 102 -80.91 31.45 -1.05
CA THR A 102 -80.80 30.27 -1.92
C THR A 102 -79.39 30.08 -2.49
N LEU A 103 -78.72 31.16 -2.90
CA LEU A 103 -77.33 31.12 -3.37
C LEU A 103 -76.36 30.70 -2.27
N ARG A 104 -76.55 31.18 -1.03
CA ARG A 104 -75.75 30.75 0.12
C ARG A 104 -75.92 29.27 0.41
N ASP A 105 -77.15 28.76 0.36
CA ASP A 105 -77.42 27.35 0.61
C ASP A 105 -76.92 26.45 -0.52
N GLN A 106 -76.94 26.92 -1.77
CA GLN A 106 -76.29 26.24 -2.89
C GLN A 106 -74.77 26.21 -2.73
N ALA A 107 -74.15 27.36 -2.42
CA ALA A 107 -72.71 27.46 -2.21
C ALA A 107 -72.24 26.58 -1.03
N ARG A 108 -72.98 26.54 0.07
CA ARG A 108 -72.71 25.65 1.21
C ARG A 108 -72.74 24.18 0.81
N ARG A 109 -73.79 23.75 0.10
CA ARG A 109 -73.91 22.37 -0.38
C ARG A 109 -72.78 22.01 -1.35
N GLN A 110 -72.44 22.90 -2.27
CA GLN A 110 -71.30 22.69 -3.18
C GLN A 110 -69.98 22.58 -2.42
N ALA A 111 -69.75 23.44 -1.43
CA ALA A 111 -68.54 23.36 -0.59
C ALA A 111 -68.47 22.05 0.21
N GLU A 112 -69.60 21.58 0.75
CA GLU A 112 -69.68 20.28 1.44
C GLU A 112 -69.40 19.11 0.50
N ILE A 113 -69.94 19.14 -0.73
CA ILE A 113 -69.66 18.11 -1.74
C ILE A 113 -68.17 18.12 -2.10
N ILE A 114 -67.59 19.28 -2.43
CA ILE A 114 -66.18 19.40 -2.79
C ILE A 114 -65.28 18.94 -1.63
N ARG A 115 -65.62 19.30 -0.39
CA ARG A 115 -64.86 18.85 0.78
C ARG A 115 -64.98 17.34 0.96
N GLY A 116 -66.19 16.80 0.80
CA GLY A 116 -66.44 15.37 0.88
C GLY A 116 -65.63 14.59 -0.16
N THR A 117 -65.63 15.02 -1.43
CA THR A 117 -64.88 14.37 -2.50
C THR A 117 -63.38 14.50 -2.29
N ALA A 118 -62.89 15.68 -1.89
CA ALA A 118 -61.47 15.88 -1.60
C ALA A 118 -61.00 15.02 -0.40
N GLU A 119 -61.83 14.89 0.64
CA GLU A 119 -61.52 14.00 1.78
C GLU A 119 -61.49 12.52 1.37
N THR A 120 -62.40 12.07 0.50
CA THR A 120 -62.40 10.69 0.01
C THR A 120 -61.19 10.41 -0.87
N GLU A 121 -60.90 11.29 -1.83
CA GLU A 121 -59.72 11.17 -2.71
C GLU A 121 -58.42 11.19 -1.90
N ALA A 122 -58.31 12.07 -0.90
CA ALA A 122 -57.13 12.11 -0.02
C ALA A 122 -56.97 10.80 0.77
N ARG A 123 -58.07 10.20 1.26
CA ARG A 123 -58.03 8.91 1.96
C ARG A 123 -57.63 7.77 1.03
N GLU A 124 -58.13 7.77 -0.21
CA GLU A 124 -57.76 6.78 -1.22
C GLU A 124 -56.26 6.86 -1.55
N LEU A 125 -55.75 8.07 -1.84
CA LEU A 125 -54.32 8.28 -2.09
C LEU A 125 -53.45 7.86 -0.90
N LEU A 126 -53.86 8.16 0.34
CA LEU A 126 -53.13 7.72 1.53
C LEU A 126 -53.12 6.19 1.65
N ASN A 127 -54.24 5.52 1.38
CA ASN A 127 -54.33 4.06 1.43
C ASN A 127 -53.46 3.42 0.33
N GLU A 128 -53.46 3.96 -0.88
CA GLU A 128 -52.61 3.50 -1.98
C GLU A 128 -51.13 3.68 -1.67
N ALA A 129 -50.75 4.86 -1.16
CA ALA A 129 -49.37 5.14 -0.76
C ALA A 129 -48.93 4.21 0.38
N GLN A 130 -49.80 3.91 1.35
CA GLN A 130 -49.51 2.96 2.42
C GLN A 130 -49.32 1.54 1.88
N ARG A 131 -50.19 1.08 0.97
CA ARG A 131 -50.07 -0.25 0.33
C ARG A 131 -48.76 -0.37 -0.44
N ALA A 132 -48.45 0.60 -1.30
CA ALA A 132 -47.21 0.63 -2.05
C ALA A 132 -45.98 0.65 -1.11
N ALA A 133 -46.03 1.42 -0.03
CA ALA A 133 -44.95 1.43 0.97
C ALA A 133 -44.79 0.08 1.69
N THR A 134 -45.88 -0.63 1.98
CA THR A 134 -45.80 -1.98 2.58
C THR A 134 -45.28 -3.02 1.60
N GLU A 135 -45.71 -2.97 0.34
CA GLU A 135 -45.23 -3.86 -0.73
C GLU A 135 -43.73 -3.68 -0.93
N LEU A 136 -43.26 -2.43 -1.09
CA LEU A 136 -41.83 -2.14 -1.21
C LEU A 136 -41.02 -2.60 0.01
N ARG A 137 -41.57 -2.46 1.22
CA ARG A 137 -40.89 -2.97 2.44
C ARG A 137 -40.78 -4.48 2.45
N ASN A 138 -41.81 -5.19 2.00
CA ASN A 138 -41.80 -6.64 1.92
C ASN A 138 -40.82 -7.12 0.85
N GLU A 139 -40.84 -6.52 -0.34
CA GLU A 139 -39.89 -6.82 -1.41
C GLU A 139 -38.45 -6.55 -0.98
N CYS A 140 -38.19 -5.42 -0.32
CA CYS A 140 -36.87 -5.13 0.24
C CYS A 140 -36.48 -6.15 1.31
N GLY A 141 -37.43 -6.57 2.15
CA GLY A 141 -37.21 -7.63 3.15
C GLY A 141 -36.81 -8.95 2.53
N GLU A 142 -37.54 -9.40 1.51
CA GLU A 142 -37.26 -10.63 0.76
C GLU A 142 -35.89 -10.57 0.07
N LEU A 143 -35.57 -9.46 -0.60
CA LEU A 143 -34.27 -9.25 -1.24
C LEU A 143 -33.11 -9.28 -0.23
N VAL A 144 -33.29 -8.69 0.95
CA VAL A 144 -32.29 -8.75 2.02
C VAL A 144 -32.09 -10.19 2.48
N THR A 145 -33.17 -10.94 2.72
CA THR A 145 -33.08 -12.35 3.12
C THR A 145 -32.39 -13.21 2.06
N ASP A 146 -32.70 -13.00 0.77
CA ASP A 146 -32.07 -13.72 -0.35
C ASP A 146 -30.57 -13.43 -0.45
N VAL A 147 -30.17 -12.17 -0.28
CA VAL A 147 -28.76 -11.77 -0.29
C VAL A 147 -28.02 -12.36 0.91
N GLU A 148 -28.64 -12.37 2.09
CA GLU A 148 -28.09 -12.99 3.29
C GLU A 148 -27.92 -14.50 3.12
N GLU A 149 -28.92 -15.19 2.58
CA GLU A 149 -28.83 -16.62 2.27
C GLU A 149 -27.71 -16.92 1.28
N ARG A 150 -27.64 -16.15 0.18
CA ARG A 150 -26.60 -16.32 -0.83
C ARG A 150 -25.22 -16.08 -0.25
N ARG A 151 -25.06 -15.05 0.60
CA ARG A 151 -23.82 -14.77 1.32
C ARG A 151 -23.45 -15.92 2.26
N ALA A 152 -24.41 -16.46 3.01
CA ALA A 152 -24.18 -17.59 3.89
C ALA A 152 -23.76 -18.86 3.12
N ARG A 153 -24.38 -19.13 1.97
CA ARG A 153 -23.99 -20.26 1.08
C ARG A 153 -22.56 -20.10 0.57
N LEU A 154 -22.22 -18.92 0.04
CA LEU A 154 -20.87 -18.64 -0.47
C LEU A 154 -19.81 -18.75 0.62
N HIS A 155 -20.09 -18.27 1.84
CA HIS A 155 -19.18 -18.44 2.98
C HIS A 155 -18.95 -19.91 3.34
N ARG A 156 -20.03 -20.72 3.40
CA ARG A 156 -19.90 -22.16 3.67
C ARG A 156 -19.07 -22.85 2.60
N GLU A 157 -19.31 -22.56 1.32
CA GLU A 157 -18.53 -23.14 0.21
C GLU A 157 -17.06 -22.71 0.27
N HIS A 158 -16.79 -21.45 0.59
CA HIS A 158 -15.44 -20.94 0.76
C HIS A 158 -14.72 -21.63 1.92
N ASP A 159 -15.37 -21.73 3.07
CA ASP A 159 -14.81 -22.38 4.27
C ASP A 159 -14.54 -23.87 4.01
N GLN A 160 -15.44 -24.56 3.32
CA GLN A 160 -15.24 -25.93 2.87
C GLN A 160 -14.01 -26.03 1.96
N LYS A 161 -13.91 -25.21 0.91
CA LYS A 161 -12.76 -25.21 -0.01
C LYS A 161 -11.45 -24.91 0.71
N VAL A 162 -11.43 -23.95 1.65
CA VAL A 162 -10.25 -23.63 2.45
C VAL A 162 -9.88 -24.80 3.35
N SER A 163 -10.85 -25.46 3.99
CA SER A 163 -10.60 -26.63 4.83
C SER A 163 -10.05 -27.81 4.02
N ASP A 164 -10.59 -28.03 2.81
CA ASP A 164 -10.14 -29.07 1.89
C ASP A 164 -8.71 -28.81 1.43
N LEU A 165 -8.40 -27.58 1.01
CA LEU A 165 -7.05 -27.18 0.61
C LEU A 165 -6.05 -27.34 1.76
N ARG A 166 -6.40 -26.91 2.97
CA ARG A 166 -5.56 -27.11 4.17
C ARG A 166 -5.31 -28.59 4.45
N SER A 167 -6.34 -29.42 4.35
CA SER A 167 -6.20 -30.87 4.58
C SER A 167 -5.30 -31.53 3.53
N ARG A 168 -5.43 -31.13 2.26
CA ARG A 168 -4.58 -31.62 1.16
C ARG A 168 -3.14 -31.18 1.32
N GLU A 169 -2.92 -29.91 1.66
CA GLU A 169 -1.58 -29.39 1.93
C GLU A 169 -0.93 -30.14 3.10
N GLN A 170 -1.66 -30.38 4.19
CA GLN A 170 -1.15 -31.11 5.34
C GLN A 170 -0.76 -32.55 4.98
N ARG A 171 -1.59 -33.24 4.17
CA ARG A 171 -1.27 -34.58 3.67
C ARG A 171 -0.01 -34.58 2.81
N LEU A 172 0.05 -33.67 1.83
CA LEU A 172 1.22 -33.55 0.95
C LEU A 172 2.52 -33.26 1.74
N ARG A 173 2.47 -32.36 2.72
CA ARG A 173 3.61 -32.08 3.60
C ARG A 173 4.02 -33.30 4.41
N GLN A 174 3.06 -34.09 4.88
CA GLN A 174 3.34 -35.32 5.61
C GLN A 174 3.95 -36.39 4.70
N ASP A 175 3.44 -36.54 3.48
CA ASP A 175 3.95 -37.49 2.49
C ASP A 175 5.38 -37.13 2.09
N ILE A 176 5.66 -35.86 1.77
CA ILE A 176 7.01 -35.38 1.48
C ILE A 176 7.95 -35.64 2.66
N ARG A 177 7.51 -35.38 3.89
CA ARG A 177 8.32 -35.65 5.09
C ARG A 177 8.61 -37.14 5.27
N ASN A 178 7.63 -38.00 5.01
CA ASN A 178 7.79 -39.44 5.11
C ASN A 178 8.76 -39.97 4.04
N GLU A 179 8.61 -39.53 2.80
CA GLU A 179 9.51 -39.89 1.70
C GLU A 179 10.93 -39.39 1.95
N TYR A 180 11.10 -38.15 2.38
CA TYR A 180 12.41 -37.61 2.75
C TYR A 180 13.08 -38.42 3.87
N LYS A 181 12.31 -38.84 4.89
CA LYS A 181 12.84 -39.71 5.96
C LYS A 181 13.29 -41.06 5.41
N ARG A 182 12.52 -41.67 4.51
CA ARG A 182 12.85 -42.96 3.88
C ARG A 182 14.10 -42.87 3.03
N THR A 183 14.22 -41.84 2.20
CA THR A 183 15.41 -41.65 1.36
C THR A 183 16.64 -41.36 2.20
N MET A 184 16.51 -40.55 3.25
CA MET A 184 17.60 -40.28 4.17
C MET A 184 18.03 -41.51 4.96
N SER A 185 17.10 -42.31 5.46
CA SER A 185 17.46 -43.55 6.16
C SER A 185 18.13 -44.56 5.22
N ALA A 186 17.63 -44.71 3.99
CA ALA A 186 18.25 -45.60 3.00
C ALA A 186 19.67 -45.14 2.64
N ALA A 187 19.88 -43.85 2.42
CA ALA A 187 21.21 -43.30 2.13
C ALA A 187 22.18 -43.45 3.32
N GLN A 188 21.68 -43.33 4.55
CA GLN A 188 22.46 -43.58 5.77
C GLN A 188 22.85 -45.06 5.87
N ASP A 189 21.91 -45.97 5.68
CA ASP A 189 22.16 -47.42 5.71
C ASP A 189 23.18 -47.83 4.63
N GLU A 190 23.10 -47.27 3.42
CA GLU A 190 24.08 -47.50 2.35
C GLU A 190 25.47 -46.96 2.71
N ALA A 191 25.55 -45.76 3.29
CA ALA A 191 26.81 -45.18 3.74
C ALA A 191 27.47 -46.04 4.85
N ASP A 192 26.68 -46.49 5.83
CA ASP A 192 27.15 -47.37 6.90
C ASP A 192 27.65 -48.72 6.34
N GLN A 193 26.93 -49.29 5.37
CA GLN A 193 27.37 -50.51 4.69
C GLN A 193 28.70 -50.32 3.95
N LEU A 194 28.91 -49.19 3.26
CA LEU A 194 30.17 -48.88 2.60
C LEU A 194 31.31 -48.69 3.60
N ILE A 195 31.05 -48.01 4.72
CA ILE A 195 32.04 -47.84 5.81
C ILE A 195 32.42 -49.22 6.39
N ASP A 196 31.45 -50.09 6.62
CA ASP A 196 31.73 -51.43 7.15
C ASP A 196 32.50 -52.30 6.15
N GLN A 197 32.16 -52.24 4.86
CA GLN A 197 32.88 -52.94 3.81
C GLN A 197 34.34 -52.46 3.70
N THR A 198 34.54 -51.14 3.68
CA THR A 198 35.89 -50.55 3.61
C THR A 198 36.72 -50.90 4.85
N ARG A 199 36.13 -50.84 6.06
CA ARG A 199 36.78 -51.28 7.30
C ARG A 199 37.20 -52.75 7.24
N ARG A 200 36.34 -53.64 6.73
CA ARG A 200 36.67 -55.06 6.58
C ARG A 200 37.81 -55.27 5.58
N GLN A 201 37.78 -54.57 4.46
CA GLN A 201 38.85 -54.63 3.46
C GLN A 201 40.16 -54.13 4.07
N CYS A 202 40.19 -52.96 4.69
CA CYS A 202 41.37 -52.45 5.38
C CYS A 202 41.91 -53.47 6.40
N GLY A 203 41.04 -54.06 7.22
CA GLY A 203 41.45 -55.10 8.16
C GLY A 203 42.03 -56.35 7.50
N GLN A 204 41.57 -56.73 6.31
CA GLN A 204 42.16 -57.83 5.52
C GLN A 204 43.53 -57.45 4.98
N TRP A 205 43.68 -56.28 4.35
CA TRP A 205 44.96 -55.78 3.87
C TRP A 205 45.98 -55.63 5.01
N ASP A 206 45.54 -55.11 6.17
CA ASP A 206 46.37 -54.99 7.37
C ASP A 206 46.82 -56.37 7.87
N ALA A 207 45.93 -57.37 7.87
CA ALA A 207 46.29 -58.74 8.25
C ALA A 207 47.23 -59.41 7.24
N GLU A 208 47.00 -59.24 5.94
CA GLU A 208 47.86 -59.78 4.87
C GLU A 208 49.25 -59.15 4.90
N THR A 209 49.33 -57.82 5.06
CA THR A 209 50.61 -57.11 5.18
C THR A 209 51.37 -57.52 6.45
N GLU A 210 50.67 -57.73 7.56
CA GLU A 210 51.27 -58.24 8.79
C GLU A 210 51.77 -59.68 8.62
N GLN A 211 51.03 -60.54 7.92
CA GLN A 211 51.47 -61.90 7.58
C GLN A 211 52.74 -61.87 6.73
N GLN A 212 52.76 -61.10 5.63
CA GLN A 212 53.93 -60.94 4.78
C GLN A 212 55.13 -60.40 5.56
N ARG A 213 54.91 -59.47 6.49
CA ARG A 213 55.95 -58.94 7.38
C ARG A 213 56.55 -60.02 8.27
N LEU A 214 55.71 -60.89 8.85
CA LEU A 214 56.15 -61.99 9.67
C LEU A 214 56.94 -63.04 8.86
N GLU A 215 56.43 -63.42 7.69
CA GLU A 215 57.12 -64.33 6.76
C GLU A 215 58.49 -63.78 6.34
N ALA A 216 58.57 -62.49 5.98
CA ALA A 216 59.84 -61.85 5.64
C ALA A 216 60.83 -61.85 6.82
N LEU A 217 60.35 -61.64 8.05
CA LEU A 217 61.20 -61.73 9.25
C LEU A 217 61.70 -63.16 9.48
N GLU A 218 60.88 -64.18 9.23
CA GLU A 218 61.28 -65.59 9.30
C GLU A 218 62.32 -65.95 8.22
N GLU A 219 62.13 -65.49 6.98
CA GLU A 219 63.13 -65.63 5.93
C GLU A 219 64.45 -64.95 6.29
N ILE A 220 64.42 -63.75 6.85
CA ILE A 220 65.62 -63.06 7.30
C ILE A 220 66.31 -63.89 8.39
N ARG A 221 65.58 -64.43 9.36
CA ARG A 221 66.14 -65.30 10.41
C ARG A 221 66.78 -66.55 9.84
N THR A 222 66.12 -67.23 8.90
CA THR A 222 66.67 -68.45 8.27
C THR A 222 67.94 -68.14 7.45
N LYS A 223 67.94 -67.03 6.70
CA LYS A 223 69.13 -66.54 5.98
C LYS A 223 70.26 -66.17 6.96
N GLN A 224 69.95 -65.53 8.08
CA GLN A 224 70.93 -65.21 9.14
C GLN A 224 71.56 -66.48 9.71
N LEU A 225 70.75 -67.47 10.12
CA LEU A 225 71.24 -68.76 10.58
C LEU A 225 72.11 -69.45 9.53
N ARG A 226 71.72 -69.41 8.25
CA ARG A 226 72.51 -69.98 7.16
C ARG A 226 73.84 -69.26 6.95
N LEU A 227 73.86 -67.93 7.06
CA LEU A 227 75.09 -67.14 7.01
C LEU A 227 75.98 -67.43 8.21
N GLU A 228 75.42 -67.64 9.40
CA GLU A 228 76.15 -68.06 10.60
C GLU A 228 76.75 -69.46 10.42
N GLU A 229 76.01 -70.41 9.86
CA GLU A 229 76.51 -71.75 9.50
C GLU A 229 77.65 -71.65 8.49
N LEU A 230 77.48 -70.91 7.39
CA LEU A 230 78.52 -70.70 6.38
C LEU A 230 79.74 -70.01 6.98
N ARG A 231 79.54 -69.01 7.83
CA ARG A 231 80.62 -68.34 8.57
C ARG A 231 81.37 -69.33 9.45
N SER A 232 80.67 -70.17 10.23
CA SER A 232 81.29 -71.19 11.07
C SER A 232 82.06 -72.24 10.25
N SER A 233 81.52 -72.62 9.09
CA SER A 233 82.16 -73.54 8.14
C SER A 233 83.45 -72.94 7.55
N VAL A 234 83.40 -71.69 7.06
CA VAL A 234 84.57 -70.97 6.54
C VAL A 234 85.61 -70.80 7.64
N LEU A 235 85.22 -70.38 8.85
CA LEU A 235 86.13 -70.30 10.00
C LEU A 235 86.78 -71.65 10.28
N SER A 236 86.02 -72.76 10.30
CA SER A 236 86.57 -74.10 10.49
C SER A 236 87.50 -74.56 9.35
N ALA A 237 87.22 -74.15 8.12
CA ALA A 237 88.06 -74.45 6.96
C ALA A 237 89.36 -73.62 6.99
N MET A 238 89.29 -72.36 7.43
CA MET A 238 90.46 -71.53 7.68
C MET A 238 91.30 -72.11 8.84
N ASP A 239 90.68 -72.55 9.94
CA ASP A 239 91.39 -73.23 11.04
C ASP A 239 92.07 -74.52 10.55
N LYS A 240 91.42 -75.32 9.70
CA LYS A 240 92.03 -76.50 9.06
C LYS A 240 93.18 -76.14 8.14
N ALA A 241 93.03 -75.09 7.31
CA ALA A 241 94.09 -74.62 6.43
C ALA A 241 95.27 -74.06 7.22
N GLN A 242 95.01 -73.34 8.32
CA GLN A 242 96.03 -72.90 9.28
C GLN A 242 96.73 -74.10 9.90
N HIS A 243 96.00 -75.10 10.40
CA HIS A 243 96.62 -76.32 10.92
C HIS A 243 97.46 -77.08 9.89
N LEU A 244 97.05 -77.16 8.63
CA LEU A 244 97.85 -77.77 7.56
C LEU A 244 99.09 -76.92 7.21
N LEU A 245 98.96 -75.60 7.19
CA LEU A 245 100.10 -74.71 7.03
C LEU A 245 101.07 -74.85 8.20
N ASP A 246 100.59 -74.87 9.44
CA ASP A 246 101.40 -75.09 10.63
C ASP A 246 102.07 -76.48 10.63
N GLN A 247 101.38 -77.52 10.14
CA GLN A 247 101.96 -78.85 9.93
C GLN A 247 103.05 -78.84 8.86
N SER A 248 102.83 -78.16 7.72
CA SER A 248 103.84 -78.01 6.66
C SER A 248 105.04 -77.15 7.11
N VAL A 249 104.81 -76.14 7.95
CA VAL A 249 105.85 -75.33 8.59
C VAL A 249 106.59 -76.13 9.66
N ALA A 250 105.93 -77.05 10.35
CA ALA A 250 106.56 -77.98 11.29
C ALA A 250 107.36 -79.09 10.57
N GLU A 251 106.89 -79.58 9.41
CA GLU A 251 107.62 -80.55 8.58
C GLU A 251 108.86 -79.94 7.89
N LEU A 252 108.89 -78.62 7.72
CA LEU A 252 110.03 -77.88 7.17
C LEU A 252 111.00 -77.34 8.24
N ARG A 253 110.89 -77.78 9.50
CA ARG A 253 111.70 -77.21 10.60
C ARG A 253 112.45 -78.26 11.43
N ASP A 254 113.68 -78.55 10.97
CA ASP A 254 114.83 -78.95 11.78
C ASP A 254 116.15 -78.48 11.08
N PRO A 255 117.27 -78.23 11.79
CA PRO A 255 117.88 -76.89 11.81
C PRO A 255 119.39 -76.79 11.47
N VAL A 256 119.91 -75.53 11.50
CA VAL A 256 121.28 -75.05 11.87
C VAL A 256 122.24 -74.68 10.71
N PRO A 257 123.14 -73.65 10.78
CA PRO A 257 123.37 -72.54 11.76
C PRO A 257 123.45 -71.08 11.19
N ASP A 258 123.54 -70.13 12.13
CA ASP A 258 123.92 -68.70 12.04
C ASP A 258 125.18 -68.36 11.22
N ILE A 259 125.11 -67.28 10.42
CA ILE A 259 126.19 -66.30 10.21
C ILE A 259 125.57 -64.90 10.07
N ALA A 260 126.19 -63.94 10.76
CA ALA A 260 125.82 -62.54 10.92
C ALA A 260 126.21 -61.62 9.74
N ASP A 261 125.66 -60.38 9.79
CA ASP A 261 126.14 -59.10 9.21
C ASP A 261 126.16 -58.99 7.65
N ASP A 262 125.91 -57.87 6.96
CA ASP A 262 125.69 -56.46 7.28
C ASP A 262 125.21 -55.75 5.97
N ILE A 263 124.32 -54.75 6.11
CA ILE A 263 124.39 -53.39 5.54
C ILE A 263 124.39 -53.12 4.00
N ASP A 264 123.44 -52.23 3.64
CA ASP A 264 123.41 -51.18 2.58
C ASP A 264 123.11 -51.46 1.09
N GLN A 265 121.92 -50.96 0.70
CA GLN A 265 121.64 -49.89 -0.28
C GLN A 265 122.02 -50.02 -1.76
N ILE A 266 121.32 -49.19 -2.56
CA ILE A 266 121.48 -48.81 -3.97
C ILE A 266 120.51 -49.57 -4.90
N THR A 267 119.25 -49.15 -5.04
CA THR A 267 118.68 -47.96 -5.73
C THR A 267 118.50 -48.11 -7.25
N ARG A 268 117.41 -47.48 -7.72
CA ARG A 268 117.11 -46.99 -9.08
C ARG A 268 116.42 -48.02 -9.99
N ASP A 269 115.33 -47.70 -10.69
CA ASP A 269 114.69 -46.41 -10.96
C ASP A 269 113.40 -46.65 -11.78
N ARG A 270 112.43 -45.73 -11.58
CA ARG A 270 111.53 -45.11 -12.59
C ARG A 270 110.32 -45.92 -13.11
N HIS A 271 109.14 -45.35 -13.37
CA HIS A 271 108.62 -43.97 -13.49
C HIS A 271 107.11 -44.00 -13.16
N VAL A 272 106.58 -43.16 -12.27
CA VAL A 272 105.71 -42.00 -12.56
C VAL A 272 105.07 -41.96 -13.96
N GLU A 273 103.75 -42.13 -14.01
CA GLU A 273 102.87 -41.30 -14.86
C GLU A 273 101.45 -41.24 -14.27
N GLN A 274 100.99 -40.01 -14.04
CA GLN A 274 99.58 -39.64 -13.84
C GLN A 274 98.78 -39.96 -15.10
N VAL A 275 97.45 -40.08 -14.95
CA VAL A 275 96.38 -39.43 -15.76
C VAL A 275 95.13 -40.33 -15.81
N GLU A 276 94.03 -39.79 -15.25
CA GLU A 276 92.60 -40.02 -15.58
C GLU A 276 92.06 -41.48 -15.49
N ARG A 277 91.07 -41.80 -14.65
CA ARG A 277 89.67 -41.31 -14.71
C ARG A 277 88.98 -41.51 -13.35
N ILE A 278 88.90 -40.45 -12.56
CA ILE A 278 87.82 -40.26 -11.58
C ILE A 278 87.08 -39.00 -12.02
N LYS A 279 85.94 -39.23 -12.69
CA LYS A 279 84.89 -38.33 -13.23
C LYS A 279 84.15 -39.23 -14.25
N GLN A 280 82.87 -39.58 -14.19
CA GLN A 280 81.65 -38.87 -13.76
C GLN A 280 80.56 -39.93 -13.41
N VAL A 281 79.91 -39.81 -12.26
CA VAL A 281 78.44 -39.69 -12.19
C VAL A 281 78.21 -38.63 -11.12
N GLU A 282 77.76 -37.48 -11.60
CA GLU A 282 77.73 -36.22 -10.89
C GLU A 282 76.73 -36.20 -9.75
N GLN A 283 77.12 -35.45 -8.72
CA GLN A 283 76.22 -34.72 -7.84
C GLN A 283 75.18 -33.99 -8.69
N GLN A 284 73.95 -34.48 -8.73
CA GLN A 284 72.81 -33.66 -9.11
C GLN A 284 72.31 -32.92 -7.87
N PRO A 285 72.20 -31.58 -7.90
CA PRO A 285 71.49 -30.85 -6.88
C PRO A 285 70.01 -31.26 -6.97
N VAL A 286 69.42 -31.67 -5.85
CA VAL A 286 67.98 -31.78 -5.70
C VAL A 286 67.39 -30.39 -5.91
N ARG A 287 66.99 -30.09 -7.14
CA ARG A 287 66.03 -29.02 -7.44
C ARG A 287 64.64 -29.56 -7.09
N LEU A 288 63.99 -28.85 -6.17
CA LEU A 288 62.55 -28.92 -5.94
C LEU A 288 61.82 -28.88 -7.30
N PRO A 289 60.77 -29.68 -7.53
CA PRO A 289 59.93 -29.49 -8.70
C PRO A 289 59.33 -28.09 -8.67
N GLU A 290 59.68 -27.28 -9.66
CA GLU A 290 58.99 -26.04 -9.98
C GLU A 290 57.50 -26.33 -10.17
N GLN A 291 56.69 -25.42 -9.62
CA GLN A 291 55.26 -25.34 -9.84
C GLN A 291 54.96 -25.59 -11.32
N ARG A 292 54.10 -26.57 -11.58
CA ARG A 292 53.31 -26.57 -12.80
C ARG A 292 52.47 -25.30 -12.80
N ASP A 293 52.87 -24.34 -13.63
CA ASP A 293 51.98 -23.32 -14.20
C ASP A 293 51.02 -24.01 -15.19
N ASP A 294 50.13 -24.84 -14.67
CA ASP A 294 48.87 -25.20 -15.30
C ASP A 294 47.74 -24.83 -14.34
N ALA A 295 47.75 -23.56 -13.91
CA ALA A 295 46.56 -22.91 -13.40
C ALA A 295 45.63 -22.61 -14.59
N GLN A 296 45.00 -23.66 -15.15
CA GLN A 296 43.69 -23.46 -15.75
C GLN A 296 42.76 -23.06 -14.61
N THR A 297 42.72 -21.75 -14.38
CA THR A 297 41.72 -21.11 -13.55
C THR A 297 40.39 -21.34 -14.26
N TYR A 298 39.70 -22.41 -13.93
CA TYR A 298 38.26 -22.48 -14.15
C TYR A 298 37.64 -21.46 -13.22
N THR A 299 37.56 -20.22 -13.69
CA THR A 299 36.61 -19.25 -13.19
C THR A 299 35.24 -19.85 -13.44
N ILE A 300 34.65 -20.47 -12.42
CA ILE A 300 33.23 -20.78 -12.42
C ILE A 300 32.53 -19.41 -12.53
N PRO A 301 31.73 -19.14 -13.57
CA PRO A 301 30.86 -17.99 -13.54
C PRO A 301 29.90 -18.21 -12.38
N ILE A 302 30.02 -17.40 -11.32
CA ILE A 302 28.92 -17.22 -10.39
C ILE A 302 27.85 -16.49 -11.19
N GLU A 303 26.95 -17.25 -11.80
CA GLU A 303 25.67 -16.73 -12.24
C GLU A 303 25.02 -16.10 -11.02
N ARG A 304 24.95 -14.77 -11.02
CA ARG A 304 24.08 -14.04 -10.11
C ARG A 304 22.69 -14.62 -10.30
N PRO A 305 21.95 -15.01 -9.24
CA PRO A 305 20.54 -15.28 -9.41
C PRO A 305 19.91 -14.01 -9.96
N HIS A 306 19.36 -14.11 -11.17
CA HIS A 306 18.37 -13.15 -11.65
C HIS A 306 17.25 -13.17 -10.63
N THR A 307 17.27 -12.22 -9.70
CA THR A 307 16.08 -11.76 -9.04
C THR A 307 15.26 -11.10 -10.16
N ASN A 308 14.42 -11.90 -10.83
CA ASN A 308 13.23 -11.36 -11.47
C ASN A 308 12.34 -10.84 -10.33
N GLY A 309 12.72 -9.66 -9.85
CA GLY A 309 11.85 -8.78 -9.11
C GLY A 309 10.66 -8.53 -10.01
N ALA A 310 9.53 -9.11 -9.62
CA ALA A 310 8.23 -8.71 -10.06
C ALA A 310 8.13 -7.20 -9.87
N ALA A 311 8.09 -6.46 -10.99
CA ALA A 311 7.57 -5.11 -10.98
C ALA A 311 6.11 -5.17 -10.50
N PRO A 312 5.69 -4.35 -9.52
CA PRO A 312 4.28 -4.16 -9.28
C PRO A 312 3.74 -3.32 -10.44
N GLN A 313 3.03 -3.96 -11.37
CA GLN A 313 2.18 -3.20 -12.28
C GLN A 313 1.05 -2.59 -11.46
N THR A 314 1.14 -1.27 -11.34
CA THR A 314 0.10 -0.35 -10.89
C THR A 314 -1.19 -0.60 -11.67
N GLY A 315 -2.21 -1.12 -10.98
CA GLY A 315 -3.60 -1.11 -11.44
C GLY A 315 -4.17 0.32 -11.46
N PRO A 316 -5.21 0.57 -12.27
CA PRO A 316 -5.54 1.89 -12.76
C PRO A 316 -6.18 2.79 -11.71
N ALA A 317 -5.84 4.07 -11.82
CA ALA A 317 -6.49 5.16 -11.12
C ALA A 317 -8.01 5.12 -11.33
N ARG A 318 -8.74 5.10 -10.22
CA ARG A 318 -10.13 5.54 -10.18
C ARG A 318 -10.16 7.03 -10.57
N GLN A 319 -10.83 7.33 -11.68
CA GLN A 319 -11.45 8.63 -11.89
C GLN A 319 -12.93 8.52 -11.54
N ASN A 320 -13.43 9.65 -11.04
CA ASN A 320 -14.73 9.90 -10.42
C ASN A 320 -15.95 9.43 -11.22
#